data_AF-A0A959PSL7-F1
#
_entry.id   AF-A0A959PSL7-F1
#
_cell.length_a   1.000
_cell.length_b   1.000
_cell.length_c   1.000
_cell.angle_alpha   90.00
_cell.angle_beta   90.00
_cell.angle_gamma   90.00
#
_symmetry.space_group_name_H-M   'P 1'
#
loop_
_entity.id
_entity.type
_entity.pdbx_description
1 polymer ?
#
loop_
_entity_poly.entity_id
_entity_poly.type
_entity_poly.pdbx_seq_one_letter_code
_entity_poly.pdbx_strand_id
1 'polypeptide(L)'
;EDAMLPLDFNHFDKILPYRRLEPYRYMIDDGSPDVRLAPLNSLMKYCRSIANSHYGKRLLSYDDVQGEKKLREVLAGYLKETRGLDCGPEHILITRGSQMAIYLIFNLLVKNGDPVLVGEPNYDAANWVIETLGGNLKRVRVDDEGLDMEQIKSLLGKEKVKACYITPHHHFPTTVTLSAQRRMELLELAGKYGFAIVEDDYDYDFHYSSSPILPLASVENKGQVIYIGSFSKLLAPSVRVGYIVAHPEMIAELNKLRRIVDRQGDPITERAIAEMLLDGEIQRHLKKAVRVYRERRDIFCAILKKEFSRHFEFQVPEGGMAVWVRFKHKVNDKEFFEACRARGLYKNVDREFLKRCGALRMGFASLNPDEIRANLVVLLQVMDDLESKKA
;
A
#
# COMPACT_ATOMS: atom_id res chain seq x y z
N GLU A 1 -23.60 -3.16 37.81
CA GLU A 1 -23.42 -3.59 36.42
C GLU A 1 -23.62 -2.35 35.56
N ASP A 2 -22.52 -1.74 35.12
CA ASP A 2 -22.58 -0.51 34.32
C ASP A 2 -23.16 -0.86 32.95
N ALA A 3 -24.43 -0.53 32.75
CA ALA A 3 -25.07 -0.62 31.45
C ALA A 3 -24.35 0.34 30.49
N MET A 4 -23.62 -0.21 29.52
CA MET A 4 -23.11 0.56 28.39
C MET A 4 -24.26 1.31 27.72
N LEU A 5 -23.97 2.52 27.23
CA LEU A 5 -24.90 3.31 26.41
C LEU A 5 -25.46 2.43 25.28
N PRO A 6 -26.78 2.47 25.00
CA PRO A 6 -27.41 1.68 23.93
C PRO A 6 -27.11 2.31 22.56
N LEU A 7 -25.84 2.31 22.17
CA LEU A 7 -25.36 2.81 20.90
C LEU A 7 -25.26 1.67 19.89
N ASP A 8 -25.78 1.89 18.69
CA ASP A 8 -25.62 0.96 17.57
C ASP A 8 -24.28 1.23 16.86
N PHE A 9 -23.35 0.29 17.00
CA PHE A 9 -22.03 0.34 16.35
C PHE A 9 -21.94 -0.57 15.12
N ASN A 10 -23.05 -1.22 14.71
CA ASN A 10 -23.06 -2.25 13.66
C ASN A 10 -22.68 -1.69 12.27
N HIS A 11 -22.66 -0.36 12.09
CA HIS A 11 -22.17 0.25 10.85
C HIS A 11 -20.71 -0.09 10.54
N PHE A 12 -19.89 -0.42 11.55
CA PHE A 12 -18.49 -0.83 11.38
C PHE A 12 -18.31 -2.34 11.22
N ASP A 13 -19.36 -3.16 11.28
CA ASP A 13 -19.26 -4.63 11.16
C ASP A 13 -18.76 -5.10 9.79
N LYS A 14 -18.83 -4.22 8.78
CA LYS A 14 -18.29 -4.47 7.43
C LYS A 14 -16.78 -4.29 7.34
N ILE A 15 -16.18 -3.59 8.30
CA ILE A 15 -14.73 -3.40 8.38
C ILE A 15 -14.14 -4.60 9.13
N LEU A 16 -12.97 -5.10 8.71
CA LEU A 16 -12.32 -6.20 9.44
C LEU A 16 -12.21 -5.79 10.91
N PRO A 17 -12.74 -6.62 11.83
CA PRO A 17 -12.73 -6.27 13.25
C PRO A 17 -11.29 -6.10 13.71
N TYR A 18 -11.04 -5.04 14.49
CA TYR A 18 -9.76 -4.83 15.13
C TYR A 18 -9.39 -6.07 15.94
N ARG A 19 -8.35 -6.78 15.53
CA ARG A 19 -7.82 -7.93 16.27
C ARG A 19 -6.64 -7.47 17.08
N ARG A 20 -6.68 -7.76 18.38
CA ARG A 20 -5.51 -7.60 19.24
C ARG A 20 -4.40 -8.48 18.67
N LEU A 21 -3.20 -7.90 18.54
CA LEU A 21 -2.01 -8.67 18.21
C LEU A 21 -1.74 -9.63 19.36
N GLU A 22 -2.00 -10.91 19.13
CA GLU A 22 -1.62 -11.96 20.06
C GLU A 22 -0.11 -12.20 19.98
N PRO A 23 0.54 -12.59 21.09
CA PRO A 23 1.94 -12.99 21.05
C PRO A 23 2.16 -14.10 20.03
N TYR A 24 3.19 -13.96 19.21
CA TYR A 24 3.57 -14.95 18.21
C TYR A 24 5.07 -15.25 18.29
N ARG A 25 5.44 -16.47 17.91
CA ARG A 25 6.84 -16.90 17.85
C ARG A 25 7.38 -16.80 16.42
N TYR A 26 6.51 -17.03 15.45
CA TYR A 26 6.79 -17.03 14.02
C TYR A 26 5.83 -16.05 13.35
N MET A 27 6.26 -15.39 12.29
CA MET A 27 5.45 -14.44 11.53
C MET A 27 5.76 -14.50 10.05
N ILE A 28 4.71 -14.54 9.25
CA ILE A 28 4.75 -14.22 7.82
C ILE A 28 3.72 -13.10 7.62
N ASP A 29 4.21 -11.87 7.45
CA ASP A 29 3.36 -10.71 7.18
C ASP A 29 2.93 -10.62 5.71
N ASP A 30 2.33 -9.51 5.30
CA ASP A 30 1.79 -9.24 3.96
C ASP A 30 2.69 -8.34 3.08
N GLY A 31 3.95 -8.13 3.48
CA GLY A 31 4.90 -7.27 2.77
C GLY A 31 5.27 -6.02 3.56
N SER A 32 5.75 -6.19 4.79
CA SER A 32 6.28 -5.10 5.60
C SER A 32 7.79 -4.91 5.40
N PRO A 33 8.31 -3.67 5.49
CA PRO A 33 9.74 -3.43 5.41
C PRO A 33 10.45 -3.92 6.67
N ASP A 34 11.73 -4.27 6.53
CA ASP A 34 12.60 -4.57 7.65
C ASP A 34 13.05 -3.28 8.35
N VAL A 35 12.41 -2.97 9.46
CA VAL A 35 12.73 -1.80 10.31
C VAL A 35 14.15 -1.82 10.87
N ARG A 36 14.85 -2.97 10.87
CA ARG A 36 16.26 -3.07 11.27
C ARG A 36 17.20 -2.41 10.26
N LEU A 37 16.77 -2.27 9.00
CA LEU A 37 17.54 -1.59 7.96
C LEU A 37 17.26 -0.08 7.90
N ALA A 38 16.14 0.36 8.46
CA ALA A 38 15.66 1.72 8.39
C ALA A 38 16.69 2.71 8.99
N PRO A 39 16.90 3.88 8.37
CA PRO A 39 17.86 4.87 8.86
C PRO A 39 17.29 5.69 10.03
N LEU A 40 16.71 5.02 11.03
CA LEU A 40 16.00 5.67 12.14
C LEU A 40 16.93 6.53 13.00
N ASN A 41 18.17 6.09 13.21
CA ASN A 41 19.15 6.89 13.96
C ASN A 41 19.44 8.22 13.25
N SER A 42 19.56 8.21 11.91
CA SER A 42 19.69 9.43 11.13
C SER A 42 18.45 10.30 11.24
N LEU A 43 17.25 9.73 11.03
CA LEU A 43 16.00 10.47 11.15
C LEU A 43 15.89 11.17 12.53
N MET A 44 16.16 10.45 13.61
CA MET A 44 16.14 11.02 14.96
C MET A 44 17.21 12.11 15.16
N LYS A 45 18.38 11.98 14.55
CA LYS A 45 19.42 13.01 14.57
C LYS A 45 18.95 14.29 13.88
N TYR A 46 18.34 14.19 12.70
CA TYR A 46 17.76 15.34 12.00
C TYR A 46 16.62 15.96 12.81
N CYS A 47 15.66 15.16 13.30
CA CYS A 47 14.57 15.65 14.14
C CYS A 47 15.09 16.42 15.36
N ARG A 48 16.09 15.88 16.07
CA ARG A 48 16.71 16.54 17.23
C ARG A 48 17.41 17.84 16.84
N SER A 49 18.15 17.85 15.73
CA SER A 49 18.85 19.05 15.24
C SER A 49 17.85 20.15 14.88
N ILE A 50 16.78 19.81 14.16
CA ILE A 50 15.72 20.73 13.75
C ILE A 50 15.00 21.28 14.97
N ALA A 51 14.55 20.42 15.89
CA ALA A 51 13.83 20.83 17.11
C ALA A 51 14.62 21.83 17.97
N ASN A 52 15.95 21.69 18.02
CA ASN A 52 16.83 22.59 18.78
C ASN A 52 17.18 23.90 18.04
N SER A 53 16.85 24.01 16.75
CA SER A 53 17.14 25.20 15.94
C SER A 53 16.11 26.31 16.18
N HIS A 54 16.48 27.57 15.88
CA HIS A 54 15.54 28.70 15.92
C HIS A 54 14.37 28.49 14.96
N TYR A 55 14.61 27.87 13.81
CA TYR A 55 13.56 27.51 12.85
C TYR A 55 12.62 26.43 13.40
N GLY A 56 13.14 25.43 14.10
CA GLY A 56 12.34 24.39 14.75
C GLY A 56 11.33 24.93 15.74
N LYS A 57 11.68 25.99 16.50
CA LYS A 57 10.71 26.66 17.40
C LYS A 57 9.49 27.21 16.67
N ARG A 58 9.64 27.64 15.41
CA ARG A 58 8.50 28.06 14.57
C ARG A 58 7.69 26.87 14.07
N LEU A 59 8.36 25.77 13.70
CA LEU A 59 7.70 24.52 13.28
C LEU A 59 6.82 23.89 14.36
N LEU A 60 7.01 24.27 15.62
CA LEU A 60 6.14 23.86 16.74
C LEU A 60 4.81 24.63 16.80
N SER A 61 4.63 25.67 15.98
CA SER A 61 3.36 26.41 15.87
C SER A 61 2.43 25.76 14.83
N TYR A 62 1.25 26.34 14.64
CA TYR A 62 0.42 25.97 13.49
C TYR A 62 1.06 26.44 12.18
N ASP A 63 1.15 25.55 11.20
CA ASP A 63 1.72 25.82 9.86
C ASP A 63 0.71 25.51 8.74
N ASP A 64 1.14 25.59 7.50
CA ASP A 64 0.38 25.25 6.30
C ASP A 64 -0.19 23.81 6.38
N VAL A 65 -1.51 23.69 6.21
CA VAL A 65 -2.27 22.43 6.22
C VAL A 65 -1.78 21.48 5.13
N GLN A 66 -1.18 22.03 4.06
CA GLN A 66 -0.61 21.26 2.96
C GLN A 66 0.63 20.45 3.35
N GLY A 67 1.23 20.75 4.51
CA GLY A 67 2.43 20.12 5.02
C GLY A 67 3.70 20.93 4.79
N GLU A 68 4.80 20.49 5.40
CA GLU A 68 6.04 21.25 5.47
C GLU A 68 6.56 21.60 4.07
N LYS A 69 6.79 22.90 3.85
CA LYS A 69 7.06 23.45 2.53
C LYS A 69 8.34 22.89 1.91
N LYS A 70 9.42 22.73 2.70
CA LYS A 70 10.69 22.22 2.18
C LYS A 70 10.58 20.77 1.75
N LEU A 71 9.83 19.94 2.48
CA LEU A 71 9.54 18.58 2.07
C LEU A 71 8.86 18.57 0.70
N ARG A 72 7.84 19.41 0.49
CA ARG A 72 7.16 19.51 -0.81
C ARG A 72 8.09 19.93 -1.94
N GLU A 73 8.95 20.93 -1.71
CA GLU A 73 9.94 21.38 -2.71
C GLU A 73 10.94 20.28 -3.09
N VAL A 74 11.51 19.60 -2.10
CA VAL A 74 12.51 18.54 -2.31
C VAL A 74 11.85 17.32 -2.95
N LEU A 75 10.64 16.97 -2.50
CA LEU A 75 9.88 15.85 -3.01
C LEU A 75 9.50 16.07 -4.48
N ALA A 76 9.09 17.26 -4.89
CA ALA A 76 8.82 17.58 -6.28
C ALA A 76 10.02 17.25 -7.19
N GLY A 77 11.23 17.66 -6.81
CA GLY A 77 12.46 17.32 -7.53
C GLY A 77 12.74 15.81 -7.54
N TYR A 78 12.60 15.16 -6.39
CA TYR A 78 12.81 13.72 -6.26
C TYR A 78 11.83 12.89 -7.11
N LEU A 79 10.54 13.28 -7.17
CA LEU A 79 9.52 12.60 -7.97
C LEU A 79 9.76 12.81 -9.47
N LYS A 80 10.19 14.00 -9.88
CA LYS A 80 10.60 14.25 -11.27
C LYS A 80 11.75 13.35 -11.69
N GLU A 81 12.79 13.24 -10.87
CA GLU A 81 13.97 12.42 -11.16
C GLU A 81 13.65 10.92 -11.17
N THR A 82 12.87 10.44 -10.19
CA THR A 82 12.68 8.99 -9.99
C THR A 82 11.48 8.40 -10.70
N ARG A 83 10.46 9.22 -10.98
CA ARG A 83 9.14 8.78 -11.48
C ARG A 83 8.64 9.59 -12.67
N GLY A 84 9.38 10.60 -13.12
CA GLY A 84 8.99 11.44 -14.26
C GLY A 84 7.79 12.33 -14.00
N LEU A 85 7.39 12.54 -12.73
CA LEU A 85 6.28 13.43 -12.39
C LEU A 85 6.75 14.88 -12.52
N ASP A 86 6.24 15.60 -13.52
CA ASP A 86 6.47 17.03 -13.65
C ASP A 86 5.48 17.80 -12.76
N CYS A 87 5.87 18.02 -11.51
CA CYS A 87 5.04 18.71 -10.52
C CYS A 87 5.86 19.71 -9.70
N GLY A 88 5.20 20.77 -9.24
CA GLY A 88 5.73 21.72 -8.25
C GLY A 88 5.19 21.46 -6.83
N PRO A 89 5.71 22.15 -5.80
CA PRO A 89 5.29 21.98 -4.41
C PRO A 89 3.80 22.27 -4.15
N GLU A 90 3.15 23.07 -4.99
CA GLU A 90 1.70 23.36 -4.97
C GLU A 90 0.84 22.16 -5.38
N HIS A 91 1.41 21.19 -6.11
CA HIS A 91 0.73 19.96 -6.52
C HIS A 91 0.76 18.88 -5.43
N ILE A 92 1.49 19.10 -4.34
CA ILE A 92 1.79 18.07 -3.34
C ILE A 92 1.09 18.38 -2.02
N LEU A 93 0.33 17.42 -1.49
CA LEU A 93 -0.22 17.47 -0.13
C LEU A 93 0.41 16.37 0.72
N ILE A 94 1.08 16.73 1.81
CA ILE A 94 1.65 15.75 2.76
C ILE A 94 0.53 15.15 3.61
N THR A 95 0.54 13.83 3.82
CA THR A 95 -0.50 13.07 4.53
C THR A 95 0.10 12.13 5.59
N ARG A 96 -0.75 11.60 6.47
CA ARG A 96 -0.37 10.60 7.49
C ARG A 96 -0.23 9.19 6.89
N GLY A 97 0.63 9.04 5.89
CA GLY A 97 0.76 7.84 5.05
C GLY A 97 -0.39 7.68 4.05
N SER A 98 -0.28 6.65 3.19
CA SER A 98 -1.22 6.42 2.08
C SER A 98 -2.67 6.24 2.52
N GLN A 99 -2.95 5.60 3.66
CA GLN A 99 -4.33 5.40 4.13
C GLN A 99 -5.09 6.72 4.34
N MET A 100 -4.41 7.75 4.84
CA MET A 100 -5.03 9.07 4.97
C MET A 100 -5.27 9.68 3.59
N ALA A 101 -4.33 9.53 2.66
CA ALA A 101 -4.50 10.02 1.30
C ALA A 101 -5.73 9.39 0.63
N ILE A 102 -5.86 8.06 0.70
CA ILE A 102 -7.01 7.29 0.21
C ILE A 102 -8.31 7.84 0.81
N TYR A 103 -8.35 8.04 2.14
CA TYR A 103 -9.51 8.60 2.81
C TYR A 103 -9.88 10.00 2.30
N LEU A 104 -8.92 10.92 2.24
CA LEU A 104 -9.18 12.30 1.79
C LEU A 104 -9.67 12.34 0.33
N ILE A 105 -9.06 11.54 -0.55
CA ILE A 105 -9.41 11.50 -1.96
C ILE A 105 -10.82 10.96 -2.14
N PHE A 106 -11.15 9.80 -1.55
CA PHE A 106 -12.48 9.24 -1.73
C PHE A 106 -13.56 10.04 -1.01
N ASN A 107 -13.29 10.64 0.15
CA ASN A 107 -14.27 11.49 0.83
C ASN A 107 -14.61 12.74 -0.01
N LEU A 108 -13.62 13.28 -0.72
CA LEU A 108 -13.84 14.41 -1.60
C LEU A 108 -14.51 14.04 -2.93
N LEU A 109 -14.20 12.86 -3.48
CA LEU A 109 -14.75 12.44 -4.77
C LEU A 109 -16.13 11.78 -4.66
N VAL A 110 -16.31 10.84 -3.73
CA VAL A 110 -17.41 9.87 -3.74
C VAL A 110 -18.61 10.38 -2.95
N LYS A 111 -19.79 10.19 -3.52
CA LYS A 111 -21.08 10.33 -2.83
C LYS A 111 -21.76 8.97 -2.73
N ASN A 112 -22.81 8.91 -1.91
CA ASN A 112 -23.60 7.69 -1.73
C ASN A 112 -24.13 7.16 -3.07
N GLY A 113 -23.81 5.91 -3.39
CA GLY A 113 -24.17 5.22 -4.62
C GLY A 113 -23.18 5.36 -5.78
N ASP A 114 -22.18 6.26 -5.70
CA ASP A 114 -21.24 6.48 -6.80
C ASP A 114 -20.42 5.21 -7.11
N PRO A 115 -20.37 4.74 -8.37
CA PRO A 115 -19.58 3.57 -8.75
C PRO A 115 -18.08 3.84 -8.70
N VAL A 116 -17.32 2.99 -8.01
CA VAL A 116 -15.86 3.04 -7.96
C VAL A 116 -15.29 1.70 -8.43
N LEU A 117 -14.47 1.73 -9.49
CA LEU A 117 -13.79 0.54 -9.99
C LEU A 117 -12.64 0.16 -9.05
N VAL A 118 -12.58 -1.12 -8.67
CA VAL A 118 -11.50 -1.70 -7.86
C VAL A 118 -11.16 -3.09 -8.36
N GLY A 119 -9.94 -3.56 -8.07
CA GLY A 119 -9.55 -4.94 -8.37
C GLY A 119 -10.37 -6.00 -7.62
N GLU A 120 -10.36 -7.22 -8.13
CA GLU A 120 -10.80 -8.42 -7.43
C GLU A 120 -9.69 -9.47 -7.45
N PRO A 121 -8.97 -9.68 -6.32
CA PRO A 121 -9.05 -8.95 -5.04
C PRO A 121 -8.48 -7.52 -5.09
N ASN A 122 -8.60 -6.74 -4.01
CA ASN A 122 -8.04 -5.38 -3.86
C ASN A 122 -7.52 -5.15 -2.43
N TYR A 123 -6.85 -4.02 -2.19
CA TYR A 123 -6.51 -3.55 -0.85
C TYR A 123 -7.76 -3.24 -0.02
N ASP A 124 -7.99 -4.04 1.03
CA ASP A 124 -9.22 -3.96 1.83
C ASP A 124 -9.41 -2.60 2.52
N ALA A 125 -8.33 -1.93 2.94
CA ALA A 125 -8.48 -0.63 3.58
C ALA A 125 -8.92 0.48 2.61
N ALA A 126 -8.69 0.32 1.29
CA ALA A 126 -9.31 1.17 0.28
C ALA A 126 -10.79 0.83 0.10
N ASN A 127 -11.14 -0.47 0.07
CA ASN A 127 -12.53 -0.92 0.01
C ASN A 127 -13.35 -0.35 1.17
N TRP A 128 -12.85 -0.44 2.41
CA TRP A 128 -13.53 0.07 3.59
C TRP A 128 -13.79 1.57 3.55
N VAL A 129 -12.80 2.35 3.08
CA VAL A 129 -12.95 3.80 2.92
C VAL A 129 -14.09 4.09 1.94
N ILE A 130 -14.06 3.45 0.76
CA ILE A 130 -15.07 3.69 -0.28
C ILE A 130 -16.47 3.30 0.22
N GLU A 131 -16.62 2.10 0.79
CA GLU A 131 -17.90 1.59 1.28
C GLU A 131 -18.46 2.43 2.44
N THR A 132 -17.62 2.87 3.38
CA THR A 132 -18.05 3.70 4.52
C THR A 132 -18.51 5.08 4.09
N LEU A 133 -17.96 5.60 2.99
CA LEU A 133 -18.38 6.86 2.37
C LEU A 133 -19.62 6.70 1.47
N GLY A 134 -20.18 5.49 1.39
CA GLY A 134 -21.36 5.16 0.59
C GLY A 134 -21.04 4.84 -0.88
N GLY A 135 -19.77 4.72 -1.27
CA GLY A 135 -19.39 4.33 -2.62
C GLY A 135 -19.77 2.89 -2.94
N ASN A 136 -20.09 2.65 -4.21
CA ASN A 136 -20.46 1.33 -4.73
C ASN A 136 -19.25 0.68 -5.42
N LEU A 137 -18.66 -0.34 -4.79
CA LEU A 137 -17.52 -1.06 -5.37
C LEU A 137 -17.92 -1.87 -6.59
N LYS A 138 -17.36 -1.51 -7.74
CA LYS A 138 -17.45 -2.27 -9.00
C LYS A 138 -16.16 -3.05 -9.16
N ARG A 139 -16.24 -4.34 -8.86
CA ARG A 139 -15.10 -5.26 -8.87
C ARG A 139 -14.73 -5.63 -10.31
N VAL A 140 -13.45 -5.54 -10.62
CA VAL A 140 -12.85 -5.84 -11.92
C VAL A 140 -11.79 -6.92 -11.72
N ARG A 141 -11.86 -7.99 -12.51
CA ARG A 141 -10.87 -9.08 -12.43
C ARG A 141 -9.45 -8.55 -12.62
N VAL A 142 -8.52 -9.09 -11.83
CA VAL A 142 -7.07 -8.87 -12.01
C VAL A 142 -6.47 -10.14 -12.61
N ASP A 143 -5.96 -10.05 -13.82
CA ASP A 143 -5.20 -11.14 -14.48
C ASP A 143 -3.69 -10.84 -14.44
N ASP A 144 -2.89 -11.60 -15.21
CA ASP A 144 -1.43 -11.52 -15.21
C ASP A 144 -0.87 -10.20 -15.80
N GLU A 145 -1.71 -9.34 -16.38
CA GLU A 145 -1.34 -8.00 -16.86
C GLU A 145 -2.00 -6.87 -16.05
N GLY A 146 -2.68 -7.20 -14.95
CA GLY A 146 -3.40 -6.25 -14.09
C GLY A 146 -4.91 -6.26 -14.32
N LEU A 147 -5.56 -5.10 -14.19
CA LEU A 147 -7.02 -4.99 -14.32
C LEU A 147 -7.50 -5.35 -15.72
N ASP A 148 -8.61 -6.09 -15.82
CA ASP A 148 -9.24 -6.51 -17.08
C ASP A 148 -9.93 -5.33 -17.77
N MET A 149 -9.32 -4.82 -18.86
CA MET A 149 -9.81 -3.63 -19.57
C MET A 149 -11.15 -3.85 -20.27
N GLU A 150 -11.47 -5.08 -20.71
CA GLU A 150 -12.75 -5.38 -21.34
C GLU A 150 -13.90 -5.33 -20.33
N GLN A 151 -13.66 -5.80 -19.11
CA GLN A 151 -14.63 -5.62 -18.01
C GLN A 151 -14.84 -4.14 -17.67
N ILE A 152 -13.76 -3.35 -17.64
CA ILE A 152 -13.87 -1.89 -17.41
C ILE A 152 -14.73 -1.25 -18.51
N LYS A 153 -14.47 -1.51 -19.80
CA LYS A 153 -15.28 -1.00 -20.90
C LYS A 153 -16.76 -1.39 -20.78
N SER A 154 -17.03 -2.64 -20.42
CA SER A 154 -18.40 -3.14 -20.21
C SER A 154 -19.12 -2.41 -19.08
N LEU A 155 -18.43 -2.09 -17.98
CA LEU A 155 -18.98 -1.34 -16.86
C LEU A 155 -19.22 0.14 -17.23
N LEU A 156 -18.29 0.77 -17.94
CA LEU A 156 -18.40 2.15 -18.41
C LEU A 156 -19.57 2.36 -19.38
N GLY A 157 -19.97 1.32 -20.11
CA GLY A 157 -21.17 1.34 -20.96
C GLY A 157 -22.50 1.27 -20.20
N LYS A 158 -22.49 0.93 -18.91
CA LYS A 158 -23.70 0.71 -18.09
C LYS A 158 -23.94 1.79 -17.06
N GLU A 159 -22.88 2.30 -16.45
CA GLU A 159 -22.97 3.23 -15.33
C GLU A 159 -21.89 4.31 -15.42
N LYS A 160 -22.19 5.50 -14.89
CA LYS A 160 -21.21 6.58 -14.81
C LYS A 160 -20.25 6.34 -13.64
N VAL A 161 -19.07 5.80 -13.94
CA VAL A 161 -18.00 5.58 -12.96
C VAL A 161 -17.49 6.91 -12.41
N LYS A 162 -17.26 6.95 -11.10
CA LYS A 162 -16.71 8.13 -10.41
C LYS A 162 -15.19 8.09 -10.32
N ALA A 163 -14.63 6.93 -9.98
CA ALA A 163 -13.20 6.74 -9.84
C ALA A 163 -12.77 5.29 -10.11
N CYS A 164 -11.48 5.08 -10.36
CA CYS A 164 -10.82 3.78 -10.42
C CYS A 164 -9.62 3.79 -9.47
N TYR A 165 -9.60 2.88 -8.49
CA TYR A 165 -8.45 2.70 -7.59
C TYR A 165 -7.51 1.63 -8.16
N ILE A 166 -6.22 1.94 -8.26
CA ILE A 166 -5.22 1.03 -8.80
C ILE A 166 -3.94 1.02 -7.93
N THR A 167 -3.27 -0.12 -7.91
CA THR A 167 -1.89 -0.30 -7.41
C THR A 167 -1.06 -0.86 -8.58
N PRO A 168 -0.41 -0.03 -9.40
CA PRO A 168 -0.06 -0.43 -10.76
C PRO A 168 1.29 -1.15 -10.91
N HIS A 169 2.20 -1.05 -9.94
CA HIS A 169 3.52 -1.69 -10.02
C HIS A 169 3.55 -3.07 -9.39
N HIS A 170 3.04 -3.20 -8.17
CA HIS A 170 3.00 -4.47 -7.44
C HIS A 170 1.63 -4.62 -6.80
N HIS A 171 0.62 -4.90 -7.63
CA HIS A 171 -0.78 -4.84 -7.23
C HIS A 171 -1.04 -5.47 -5.85
N PHE A 172 -1.74 -4.78 -4.98
CA PHE A 172 -2.11 -5.35 -3.69
C PHE A 172 -3.48 -6.05 -3.81
N PRO A 173 -3.58 -7.37 -3.56
CA PRO A 173 -2.55 -8.26 -2.98
C PRO A 173 -1.78 -9.13 -4.00
N THR A 174 -2.14 -9.12 -5.28
CA THR A 174 -1.70 -10.14 -6.27
C THR A 174 -0.26 -10.03 -6.76
N THR A 175 0.44 -8.94 -6.44
CA THR A 175 1.81 -8.60 -6.86
C THR A 175 2.00 -8.37 -8.36
N VAL A 176 0.92 -8.43 -9.15
CA VAL A 176 0.96 -8.25 -10.60
C VAL A 176 1.20 -6.78 -10.97
N THR A 177 1.96 -6.57 -12.04
CA THR A 177 2.17 -5.26 -12.65
C THR A 177 1.08 -4.95 -13.67
N LEU A 178 0.45 -3.78 -13.58
CA LEU A 178 -0.42 -3.27 -14.64
C LEU A 178 0.44 -2.92 -15.86
N SER A 179 0.22 -3.62 -16.97
CA SER A 179 1.05 -3.49 -18.17
C SER A 179 1.02 -2.08 -18.76
N ALA A 180 2.09 -1.67 -19.43
CA ALA A 180 2.19 -0.34 -20.05
C ALA A 180 1.03 -0.05 -21.02
N GLN A 181 0.60 -1.07 -21.78
CA GLN A 181 -0.55 -0.98 -22.68
C GLN A 181 -1.84 -0.66 -21.90
N ARG A 182 -2.13 -1.40 -20.82
CA ARG A 182 -3.34 -1.19 -20.01
C ARG A 182 -3.31 0.11 -19.23
N ARG A 183 -2.13 0.63 -18.85
CA ARG A 183 -1.97 1.97 -18.27
C ARG A 183 -2.45 3.05 -19.25
N MET A 184 -2.01 2.99 -20.51
CA MET A 184 -2.42 3.93 -21.55
C MET A 184 -3.91 3.82 -21.89
N GLU A 185 -4.42 2.59 -21.97
CA GLU A 185 -5.84 2.34 -22.22
C GLU A 185 -6.72 2.87 -21.08
N LEU A 186 -6.32 2.67 -19.81
CA LEU A 186 -7.03 3.22 -18.66
C LEU A 186 -7.05 4.75 -18.66
N LEU A 187 -5.93 5.39 -19.01
CA LEU A 187 -5.84 6.85 -19.20
C LEU A 187 -6.80 7.35 -20.27
N GLU A 188 -6.84 6.69 -21.43
CA GLU A 188 -7.75 7.05 -22.52
C GLU A 188 -9.22 6.92 -22.09
N LEU A 189 -9.56 5.83 -21.40
CA LEU A 189 -10.90 5.61 -20.86
C LEU A 189 -11.27 6.65 -19.80
N ALA A 190 -10.36 7.00 -18.89
CA ALA A 190 -10.58 8.08 -17.92
C ALA A 190 -10.83 9.41 -18.64
N GLY A 191 -10.03 9.72 -19.67
CA GLY A 191 -10.20 10.84 -20.59
C GLY A 191 -11.60 10.92 -21.19
N LYS A 192 -12.04 9.81 -21.78
CA LYS A 192 -13.29 9.70 -22.54
C LYS A 192 -14.53 9.71 -21.66
N TYR A 193 -14.51 9.02 -20.52
CA TYR A 193 -15.68 8.81 -19.67
C TYR A 193 -15.72 9.74 -18.44
N GLY A 194 -14.63 10.47 -18.15
CA GLY A 194 -14.59 11.51 -17.14
C GLY A 194 -14.58 10.99 -15.70
N PHE A 195 -13.82 9.93 -15.41
CA PHE A 195 -13.60 9.42 -14.05
C PHE A 195 -12.16 9.68 -13.58
N ALA A 196 -11.95 9.75 -12.26
CA ALA A 196 -10.61 9.91 -11.69
C ALA A 196 -9.89 8.57 -11.57
N ILE A 197 -8.57 8.55 -11.78
CA ILE A 197 -7.72 7.41 -11.45
C ILE A 197 -7.00 7.74 -10.14
N VAL A 198 -7.22 6.93 -9.11
CA VAL A 198 -6.50 7.01 -7.85
C VAL A 198 -5.37 5.98 -7.91
N GLU A 199 -4.17 6.46 -8.20
CA GLU A 199 -2.97 5.65 -8.36
C GLU A 199 -2.22 5.55 -7.03
N ASP A 200 -2.34 4.41 -6.35
CA ASP A 200 -1.62 4.14 -5.09
C ASP A 200 -0.32 3.38 -5.35
N ASP A 201 0.79 4.12 -5.31
CA ASP A 201 2.11 3.63 -5.64
C ASP A 201 2.98 3.52 -4.37
N TYR A 202 2.45 2.76 -3.41
CA TYR A 202 2.96 2.66 -2.04
C TYR A 202 4.35 2.00 -1.92
N ASP A 203 4.79 1.25 -2.93
CA ASP A 203 6.06 0.52 -2.96
C ASP A 203 6.85 0.66 -4.28
N TYR A 204 6.63 1.73 -5.05
CA TYR A 204 7.34 2.05 -6.31
C TYR A 204 8.86 1.79 -6.24
N ASP A 205 9.50 2.10 -5.12
CA ASP A 205 10.96 2.10 -5.10
C ASP A 205 11.59 0.68 -5.12
N PHE A 206 10.77 -0.37 -4.98
CA PHE A 206 11.24 -1.74 -4.80
C PHE A 206 11.15 -2.58 -6.09
N HIS A 207 12.05 -2.33 -7.04
CA HIS A 207 12.21 -3.13 -8.26
C HIS A 207 13.50 -3.96 -8.25
N TYR A 208 13.44 -5.21 -8.70
CA TYR A 208 14.56 -6.15 -8.61
C TYR A 208 15.15 -6.60 -9.95
N SER A 209 14.30 -6.70 -10.99
CA SER A 209 14.65 -7.34 -12.26
C SER A 209 14.82 -6.36 -13.43
N SER A 210 14.15 -5.20 -13.39
CA SER A 210 14.10 -4.23 -14.50
C SER A 210 13.87 -2.81 -13.99
N SER A 211 14.04 -1.82 -14.87
CA SER A 211 13.59 -0.46 -14.61
C SER A 211 12.05 -0.42 -14.52
N PRO A 212 11.48 0.36 -13.59
CA PRO A 212 10.03 0.49 -13.46
C PRO A 212 9.36 1.03 -14.73
N ILE A 213 8.13 0.57 -14.98
CA ILE A 213 7.20 1.28 -15.85
C ILE A 213 6.85 2.61 -15.16
N LEU A 214 6.89 3.73 -15.85
CA LEU A 214 6.55 5.01 -15.24
C LEU A 214 5.07 5.05 -14.79
N PRO A 215 4.76 5.72 -13.65
CA PRO A 215 3.38 5.87 -13.17
C PRO A 215 2.45 6.49 -14.22
N LEU A 216 1.14 6.22 -14.13
CA LEU A 216 0.14 6.86 -14.99
C LEU A 216 0.18 8.38 -14.80
N ALA A 217 0.43 8.84 -13.57
CA ALA A 217 0.55 10.26 -13.24
C ALA A 217 1.72 10.98 -13.93
N SER A 218 2.71 10.26 -14.47
CA SER A 218 3.81 10.86 -15.24
C SER A 218 3.43 11.19 -16.68
N VAL A 219 2.30 10.64 -17.17
CA VAL A 219 1.81 10.89 -18.52
C VAL A 219 0.95 12.15 -18.49
N GLU A 220 1.14 13.02 -19.48
CA GLU A 220 0.31 14.21 -19.67
C GLU A 220 -1.17 13.83 -19.61
N ASN A 221 -1.88 14.36 -18.62
CA ASN A 221 -3.28 14.08 -18.37
C ASN A 221 -3.97 15.34 -17.85
N LYS A 222 -5.29 15.45 -18.06
CA LYS A 222 -6.07 16.65 -17.71
C LYS A 222 -6.44 16.71 -16.22
N GLY A 223 -5.51 16.36 -15.33
CA GLY A 223 -5.73 16.29 -13.88
C GLY A 223 -6.59 15.09 -13.44
N GLN A 224 -6.64 14.03 -14.25
CA GLN A 224 -7.48 12.86 -14.00
C GLN A 224 -6.82 11.85 -13.07
N VAL A 225 -5.49 11.85 -13.03
CA VAL A 225 -4.72 10.95 -12.16
C VAL A 225 -4.37 11.67 -10.86
N ILE A 226 -4.69 11.02 -9.75
CA ILE A 226 -4.34 11.44 -8.40
C ILE A 226 -3.38 10.40 -7.86
N TYR A 227 -2.11 10.77 -7.75
CA TYR A 227 -1.03 9.88 -7.32
C TYR A 227 -0.91 9.89 -5.80
N ILE A 228 -0.71 8.72 -5.21
CA ILE A 228 -0.44 8.54 -3.79
C ILE A 228 0.92 7.87 -3.64
N GLY A 229 1.77 8.46 -2.80
CA GLY A 229 3.03 7.86 -2.38
C GLY A 229 3.20 7.84 -0.87
N SER A 230 4.20 7.09 -0.40
CA SER A 230 4.41 6.87 1.04
C SER A 230 5.87 6.63 1.39
N PHE A 231 6.34 7.22 2.48
CA PHE A 231 7.62 6.87 3.09
C PHE A 231 7.53 5.66 4.04
N SER A 232 6.33 5.10 4.23
CA SER A 232 6.11 4.00 5.19
C SER A 232 6.88 2.73 4.83
N LYS A 233 7.03 2.43 3.53
CA LYS A 233 7.80 1.27 3.04
C LYS A 233 9.28 1.59 2.87
N LEU A 234 9.63 2.85 2.64
CA LEU A 234 11.00 3.33 2.51
C LEU A 234 11.74 3.48 3.84
N LEU A 235 11.05 3.88 4.90
CA LEU A 235 11.66 4.16 6.20
C LEU A 235 11.16 3.18 7.25
N ALA A 236 9.97 3.42 7.78
CA ALA A 236 9.29 2.51 8.68
C ALA A 236 7.79 2.81 8.70
N PRO A 237 6.91 1.82 8.93
CA PRO A 237 5.47 2.02 8.95
C PRO A 237 5.01 3.06 9.99
N SER A 238 5.78 3.24 11.08
CA SER A 238 5.50 4.18 12.17
C SER A 238 5.84 5.64 11.85
N VAL A 239 6.59 5.93 10.78
CA VAL A 239 6.93 7.31 10.39
C VAL A 239 5.69 8.12 9.99
N ARG A 240 4.67 7.43 9.44
CA ARG A 240 3.37 8.02 9.06
C ARG A 240 3.49 9.28 8.19
N VAL A 241 4.41 9.29 7.22
CA VAL A 241 4.50 10.34 6.20
C VAL A 241 4.20 9.74 4.83
N GLY A 242 3.22 10.30 4.15
CA GLY A 242 2.89 10.02 2.75
C GLY A 242 2.50 11.31 2.05
N TYR A 243 2.06 11.22 0.81
CA TYR A 243 1.74 12.39 0.01
C TYR A 243 0.75 12.07 -1.11
N ILE A 244 0.00 13.09 -1.50
CA ILE A 244 -0.83 13.13 -2.71
C ILE A 244 -0.14 14.05 -3.71
N VAL A 245 -0.10 13.67 -4.99
CA VAL A 245 0.21 14.56 -6.11
C VAL A 245 -1.01 14.67 -7.00
N ALA A 246 -1.50 15.89 -7.22
CA ALA A 246 -2.67 16.16 -8.05
C ALA A 246 -2.65 17.60 -8.59
N HIS A 247 -3.60 17.92 -9.46
CA HIS A 247 -3.80 19.28 -9.95
C HIS A 247 -3.99 20.27 -8.77
N PRO A 248 -3.46 21.52 -8.82
CA PRO A 248 -3.50 22.43 -7.68
C PRO A 248 -4.92 22.75 -7.16
N GLU A 249 -5.93 22.76 -8.03
CA GLU A 249 -7.34 22.91 -7.62
C GLU A 249 -7.82 21.73 -6.76
N MET A 250 -7.45 20.50 -7.13
CA MET A 250 -7.73 19.29 -6.35
C MET A 250 -7.07 19.37 -4.97
N ILE A 251 -5.82 19.84 -4.93
CA ILE A 251 -5.06 20.04 -3.70
C ILE A 251 -5.71 21.11 -2.81
N ALA A 252 -6.21 22.20 -3.38
CA ALA A 252 -6.93 23.23 -2.63
C ALA A 252 -8.19 22.68 -1.94
N GLU A 253 -8.97 21.83 -2.62
CA GLU A 253 -10.14 21.18 -2.02
C GLU A 253 -9.74 20.13 -0.97
N LEU A 254 -8.69 19.34 -1.23
CA LEU A 254 -8.15 18.39 -0.27
C LEU A 254 -7.64 19.08 1.00
N ASN A 255 -7.05 20.27 0.89
CA ASN A 255 -6.62 21.08 2.04
C ASN A 255 -7.79 21.49 2.94
N LYS A 256 -8.95 21.84 2.35
CA LYS A 256 -10.16 22.16 3.12
C LYS A 256 -10.62 20.96 3.95
N LEU A 257 -10.69 19.78 3.31
CA LEU A 257 -11.07 18.53 3.97
C LEU A 257 -10.04 18.10 5.02
N ARG A 258 -8.75 18.15 4.68
CA ARG A 258 -7.64 17.82 5.59
C ARG A 258 -7.77 18.57 6.90
N ARG A 259 -8.09 19.86 6.85
CA ARG A 259 -8.21 20.73 8.04
C ARG A 259 -9.26 20.27 9.05
N ILE A 260 -10.25 19.48 8.61
CA ILE A 260 -11.29 18.88 9.46
C ILE A 260 -10.76 17.61 10.14
N VAL A 261 -9.92 16.84 9.45
CA VAL A 261 -9.41 15.53 9.89
C VAL A 261 -8.15 15.66 10.76
N ASP A 262 -7.18 16.45 10.31
CA ASP A 262 -5.90 16.66 10.97
C ASP A 262 -5.38 18.04 10.58
N ARG A 263 -5.30 18.94 11.57
CA ARG A 263 -4.98 20.35 11.35
C ARG A 263 -3.60 20.58 10.74
N GLN A 264 -2.66 19.67 10.99
CA GLN A 264 -1.32 19.71 10.41
C GLN A 264 -0.60 18.37 10.57
N GLY A 265 0.41 18.16 9.74
CA GLY A 265 1.28 16.99 9.82
C GLY A 265 2.24 17.00 11.02
N ASP A 266 3.40 16.37 10.88
CA ASP A 266 4.51 16.49 11.84
C ASP A 266 5.63 17.28 11.17
N PRO A 267 5.66 18.62 11.32
CA PRO A 267 6.58 19.46 10.59
C PRO A 267 8.06 19.16 10.90
N ILE A 268 8.37 18.65 12.09
CA ILE A 268 9.76 18.29 12.44
C ILE A 268 10.19 17.04 11.69
N THR A 269 9.36 15.99 11.71
CA THR A 269 9.65 14.75 10.99
C THR A 269 9.63 14.97 9.48
N GLU A 270 8.68 15.75 8.97
CA GLU A 270 8.61 16.12 7.55
C GLU A 270 9.85 16.89 7.11
N ARG A 271 10.28 17.87 7.90
CA ARG A 271 11.51 18.61 7.63
C ARG A 271 12.74 17.71 7.67
N ALA A 272 12.81 16.78 8.62
CA ALA A 272 13.91 15.82 8.72
C ALA A 272 13.99 14.93 7.47
N ILE A 273 12.86 14.45 6.96
CA ILE A 273 12.79 13.69 5.71
C ILE A 273 13.27 14.53 4.53
N ALA A 274 12.93 15.82 4.48
CA ALA A 274 13.40 16.73 3.44
C ALA A 274 14.93 16.84 3.41
N GLU A 275 15.56 17.03 4.58
CA GLU A 275 17.02 17.09 4.69
C GLU A 275 17.67 15.73 4.33
N MET A 276 17.07 14.61 4.75
CA MET A 276 17.57 13.28 4.38
C MET A 276 17.48 12.98 2.87
N LEU A 277 16.46 13.50 2.18
CA LEU A 277 16.34 13.41 0.72
C LEU A 277 17.43 14.23 0.03
N LEU A 278 17.68 15.45 0.51
CA LEU A 278 18.72 16.34 -0.02
C LEU A 278 20.12 15.75 0.15
N ASP A 279 20.41 15.19 1.32
CA ASP A 279 21.71 14.59 1.64
C ASP A 279 21.92 13.21 0.99
N GLY A 280 20.91 12.71 0.26
CA GLY A 280 20.95 11.42 -0.42
C GLY A 280 20.87 10.20 0.51
N GLU A 281 20.51 10.40 1.79
CA GLU A 281 20.45 9.31 2.78
C GLU A 281 19.35 8.30 2.45
N ILE A 282 18.18 8.77 2.02
CA ILE A 282 17.06 7.91 1.63
C ILE A 282 17.43 7.05 0.41
N GLN A 283 18.10 7.64 -0.57
CA GLN A 283 18.55 6.98 -1.80
C GLN A 283 19.61 5.91 -1.49
N ARG A 284 20.57 6.21 -0.61
CA ARG A 284 21.55 5.22 -0.13
C ARG A 284 20.89 4.08 0.63
N HIS A 285 19.95 4.39 1.52
CA HIS A 285 19.18 3.39 2.25
C HIS A 285 18.39 2.49 1.28
N LEU A 286 17.67 3.09 0.33
CA LEU A 286 16.89 2.37 -0.66
C LEU A 286 17.75 1.40 -1.48
N LYS A 287 18.92 1.85 -1.98
CA LYS A 287 19.86 0.98 -2.72
C LYS A 287 20.29 -0.24 -1.90
N LYS A 288 20.51 -0.05 -0.60
CA LYS A 288 20.82 -1.15 0.33
C LYS A 288 19.61 -2.07 0.53
N ALA A 289 18.43 -1.51 0.78
CA ALA A 289 17.20 -2.26 1.02
C ALA A 289 16.81 -3.11 -0.19
N VAL A 290 16.83 -2.56 -1.41
CA VAL A 290 16.54 -3.28 -2.66
C VAL A 290 17.44 -4.50 -2.82
N ARG A 291 18.76 -4.35 -2.59
CA ARG A 291 19.70 -5.49 -2.65
C ARG A 291 19.33 -6.58 -1.65
N VAL A 292 19.09 -6.21 -0.40
CA VAL A 292 18.77 -7.16 0.68
C VAL A 292 17.43 -7.84 0.45
N TYR A 293 16.41 -7.10 0.02
CA TYR A 293 15.08 -7.66 -0.22
C TYR A 293 15.05 -8.54 -1.46
N ARG A 294 15.85 -8.25 -2.49
CA ARG A 294 16.03 -9.17 -3.63
C ARG A 294 16.58 -10.53 -3.18
N GLU A 295 17.64 -10.54 -2.37
CA GLU A 295 18.21 -11.77 -1.83
C GLU A 295 17.17 -12.57 -1.02
N ARG A 296 16.41 -11.88 -0.16
CA ARG A 296 15.34 -12.48 0.64
C ARG A 296 14.22 -13.05 -0.24
N ARG A 297 13.78 -12.33 -1.27
CA ARG A 297 12.81 -12.82 -2.27
C ARG A 297 13.31 -14.11 -2.90
N ASP A 298 14.56 -14.12 -3.36
CA ASP A 298 15.13 -15.26 -4.07
C ASP A 298 15.21 -16.50 -3.17
N ILE A 299 15.66 -16.34 -1.92
CA ILE A 299 15.67 -17.41 -0.91
C ILE A 299 14.25 -17.90 -0.62
N PHE A 300 13.32 -16.98 -0.37
CA PHE A 300 11.93 -17.30 -0.04
C PHE A 300 11.25 -18.07 -1.18
N CYS A 301 11.38 -17.59 -2.41
CA CYS A 301 10.82 -18.22 -3.60
C CYS A 301 11.48 -19.57 -3.92
N ALA A 302 12.79 -19.72 -3.68
CA ALA A 302 13.48 -21.00 -3.86
C ALA A 302 12.93 -22.06 -2.89
N ILE A 303 12.71 -21.70 -1.63
CA ILE A 303 12.10 -22.60 -0.63
C ILE A 303 10.66 -22.93 -1.02
N LEU A 304 9.85 -21.93 -1.41
CA LEU A 304 8.48 -22.19 -1.88
C LEU A 304 8.44 -23.15 -3.07
N LYS A 305 9.31 -22.95 -4.08
CA LYS A 305 9.40 -23.86 -5.23
C LYS A 305 9.81 -25.27 -4.84
N LYS A 306 10.75 -25.41 -3.91
CA LYS A 306 11.29 -26.71 -3.51
C LYS A 306 10.34 -27.48 -2.61
N GLU A 307 9.88 -26.85 -1.53
CA GLU A 307 9.17 -27.51 -0.44
C GLU A 307 7.64 -27.42 -0.59
N PHE A 308 7.12 -26.40 -1.29
CA PHE A 308 5.68 -26.14 -1.38
C PHE A 308 5.07 -26.33 -2.78
N SER A 309 5.83 -26.89 -3.74
CA SER A 309 5.36 -27.08 -5.12
C SER A 309 4.08 -27.92 -5.24
N ARG A 310 3.79 -28.78 -4.26
CA ARG A 310 2.55 -29.56 -4.21
C ARG A 310 1.36 -28.76 -3.71
N HIS A 311 1.60 -27.75 -2.88
CA HIS A 311 0.53 -26.98 -2.23
C HIS A 311 0.22 -25.66 -2.96
N PHE A 312 1.24 -25.00 -3.52
CA PHE A 312 1.12 -23.66 -4.07
C PHE A 312 1.49 -23.56 -5.56
N GLU A 313 0.81 -22.64 -6.25
CA GLU A 313 1.25 -22.04 -7.50
C GLU A 313 1.53 -20.55 -7.30
N PHE A 314 2.59 -20.03 -7.90
CA PHE A 314 2.95 -18.62 -7.82
C PHE A 314 3.95 -18.23 -8.91
N GLN A 315 4.07 -16.92 -9.14
CA GLN A 315 5.13 -16.31 -9.93
C GLN A 315 6.11 -15.58 -9.03
N VAL A 316 7.40 -15.58 -9.40
CA VAL A 316 8.40 -14.82 -8.64
C VAL A 316 8.16 -13.33 -8.92
N PRO A 317 7.87 -12.51 -7.89
CA PRO A 317 7.53 -11.11 -8.12
C PRO A 317 8.75 -10.33 -8.60
N GLU A 318 8.56 -9.45 -9.59
CA GLU A 318 9.65 -8.63 -10.15
C GLU A 318 10.04 -7.45 -9.25
N GLY A 319 9.20 -7.13 -8.26
CA GLY A 319 9.40 -6.10 -7.26
C GLY A 319 8.43 -6.23 -6.08
N GLY A 320 8.28 -5.16 -5.29
CA GLY A 320 7.45 -5.14 -4.09
C GLY A 320 8.07 -5.91 -2.94
N MET A 321 7.27 -6.32 -1.94
CA MET A 321 7.78 -6.90 -0.68
C MET A 321 7.15 -8.26 -0.31
N ALA A 322 6.29 -8.79 -1.17
CA ALA A 322 5.53 -10.01 -0.92
C ALA A 322 5.41 -10.87 -2.17
N VAL A 323 5.09 -12.16 -1.96
CA VAL A 323 4.71 -13.12 -3.00
C VAL A 323 3.23 -13.44 -2.85
N TRP A 324 2.49 -13.42 -3.97
CA TRP A 324 1.13 -13.93 -4.02
C TRP A 324 1.14 -15.42 -4.39
N VAL A 325 0.59 -16.27 -3.52
CA VAL A 325 0.51 -17.72 -3.75
C VAL A 325 -0.94 -18.17 -3.79
N ARG A 326 -1.29 -19.03 -4.75
CA ARG A 326 -2.61 -19.68 -4.80
C ARG A 326 -2.48 -21.14 -4.39
N PHE A 327 -3.42 -21.62 -3.59
CA PHE A 327 -3.48 -23.04 -3.25
C PHE A 327 -3.92 -23.85 -4.47
N LYS A 328 -3.23 -24.96 -4.74
CA LYS A 328 -3.62 -25.92 -5.80
C LYS A 328 -4.88 -26.72 -5.46
N HIS A 329 -5.23 -26.75 -4.18
CA HIS A 329 -6.39 -27.48 -3.66
C HIS A 329 -7.19 -26.60 -2.71
N LYS A 330 -8.49 -26.89 -2.56
CA LYS A 330 -9.33 -26.15 -1.63
C LYS A 330 -8.88 -26.39 -0.18
N VAL A 331 -8.65 -25.29 0.54
CA VAL A 331 -8.28 -25.29 1.95
C VAL A 331 -9.37 -24.60 2.76
N ASN A 332 -9.73 -25.19 3.89
CA ASN A 332 -10.64 -24.58 4.85
C ASN A 332 -9.86 -23.45 5.58
N ASP A 333 -10.30 -22.21 5.41
CA ASP A 333 -9.60 -21.06 5.97
C ASP A 333 -9.58 -21.12 7.50
N LYS A 334 -10.66 -21.56 8.15
CA LYS A 334 -10.75 -21.66 9.60
C LYS A 334 -9.72 -22.64 10.15
N GLU A 335 -9.67 -23.85 9.59
CA GLU A 335 -8.71 -24.88 10.00
C GLU A 335 -7.27 -24.43 9.76
N PHE A 336 -6.99 -23.77 8.63
CA PHE A 336 -5.65 -23.27 8.31
C PHE A 336 -5.15 -22.22 9.31
N PHE A 337 -5.97 -21.21 9.64
CA PHE A 337 -5.56 -20.18 10.61
C PHE A 337 -5.52 -20.71 12.05
N GLU A 338 -6.35 -21.69 12.40
CA GLU A 338 -6.28 -22.37 13.70
C GLU A 338 -5.00 -23.20 13.83
N ALA A 339 -4.60 -23.94 12.78
CA ALA A 339 -3.35 -24.69 12.75
C ALA A 339 -2.12 -23.75 12.81
N CYS A 340 -2.13 -22.64 12.05
CA CYS A 340 -1.10 -21.60 12.17
C CYS A 340 -0.97 -21.10 13.62
N ARG A 341 -2.09 -20.75 14.26
CA ARG A 341 -2.11 -20.26 15.64
C ARG A 341 -1.60 -21.30 16.64
N ALA A 342 -2.00 -22.57 16.49
CA ALA A 342 -1.56 -23.66 17.34
C ALA A 342 -0.03 -23.86 17.31
N ARG A 343 0.62 -23.53 16.19
CA ARG A 343 2.08 -23.55 16.03
C ARG A 343 2.76 -22.19 16.29
N GLY A 344 2.02 -21.19 16.75
CA GLY A 344 2.54 -19.85 17.04
C GLY A 344 2.97 -19.06 15.80
N LEU A 345 2.45 -19.41 14.63
CA LEU A 345 2.66 -18.70 13.36
C LEU A 345 1.58 -17.64 13.16
N TYR A 346 1.99 -16.38 13.22
CA TYR A 346 1.14 -15.24 12.90
C TYR A 346 1.07 -15.00 11.39
N LYS A 347 -0.16 -14.86 10.88
CA LYS A 347 -0.44 -14.31 9.54
C LYS A 347 -1.40 -13.13 9.69
N ASN A 348 -0.97 -11.98 9.18
CA ASN A 348 -1.52 -10.68 9.54
C ASN A 348 -2.87 -10.38 8.87
N VAL A 349 -3.11 -10.83 7.63
CA VAL A 349 -4.26 -10.30 6.85
C VAL A 349 -4.85 -11.19 5.76
N ASP A 350 -4.54 -12.49 5.69
CA ASP A 350 -4.90 -13.29 4.51
C ASP A 350 -6.28 -13.97 4.55
N ARG A 351 -7.08 -13.81 5.60
CA ARG A 351 -8.30 -14.64 5.74
C ARG A 351 -9.30 -14.42 4.63
N GLU A 352 -9.54 -13.16 4.29
CA GLU A 352 -10.47 -12.83 3.21
C GLU A 352 -9.91 -13.24 1.84
N PHE A 353 -8.60 -13.14 1.63
CA PHE A 353 -7.95 -13.61 0.40
C PHE A 353 -8.02 -15.13 0.25
N LEU A 354 -7.81 -15.88 1.33
CA LEU A 354 -7.95 -17.34 1.30
C LEU A 354 -9.39 -17.73 1.02
N LYS A 355 -10.35 -17.09 1.71
CA LYS A 355 -11.78 -17.38 1.56
C LYS A 355 -12.30 -17.06 0.17
N ARG A 356 -11.91 -15.92 -0.42
CA ARG A 356 -12.44 -15.44 -1.71
C ARG A 356 -11.68 -15.98 -2.91
N CYS A 357 -10.36 -16.08 -2.79
CA CYS A 357 -9.46 -16.33 -3.92
C CYS A 357 -8.68 -17.66 -3.79
N GLY A 358 -8.78 -18.37 -2.66
CA GLY A 358 -7.95 -19.56 -2.42
C GLY A 358 -6.46 -19.23 -2.37
N ALA A 359 -6.10 -18.04 -1.88
CA ALA A 359 -4.76 -17.48 -2.01
C ALA A 359 -4.27 -16.77 -0.75
N LEU A 360 -2.95 -16.60 -0.64
CA LEU A 360 -2.27 -15.91 0.46
C LEU A 360 -1.27 -14.91 -0.10
N ARG A 361 -1.08 -13.79 0.61
CA ARG A 361 0.03 -12.88 0.38
C ARG A 361 1.10 -13.13 1.45
N MET A 362 2.34 -13.35 1.03
CA MET A 362 3.43 -13.68 1.96
C MET A 362 4.59 -12.70 1.80
N GLY A 363 4.79 -11.87 2.83
CA GLY A 363 5.90 -10.93 2.94
C GLY A 363 7.23 -11.64 3.16
N PHE A 364 8.25 -11.21 2.41
CA PHE A 364 9.63 -11.66 2.57
C PHE A 364 10.56 -10.54 3.06
N ALA A 365 10.15 -9.27 2.89
CA ALA A 365 11.05 -8.14 3.08
C ALA A 365 11.45 -7.93 4.55
N SER A 366 10.56 -8.14 5.51
CA SER A 366 10.81 -7.94 6.94
C SER A 366 11.74 -8.99 7.57
N LEU A 367 11.87 -10.16 6.95
CA LEU A 367 12.55 -11.34 7.50
C LEU A 367 14.02 -11.43 7.04
N ASN A 368 14.91 -11.90 7.91
CA ASN A 368 16.27 -12.33 7.53
C ASN A 368 16.28 -13.79 7.02
N PRO A 369 17.37 -14.29 6.40
CA PRO A 369 17.40 -15.65 5.85
C PRO A 369 17.07 -16.78 6.83
N ASP A 370 17.47 -16.66 8.10
CA ASP A 370 17.19 -17.68 9.12
C ASP A 370 15.74 -17.62 9.58
N GLU A 371 15.20 -16.41 9.74
CA GLU A 371 13.77 -16.20 9.98
C GLU A 371 12.94 -16.76 8.82
N ILE A 372 13.31 -16.52 7.56
CA ILE A 372 12.61 -17.09 6.39
C ILE A 372 12.54 -18.61 6.49
N ARG A 373 13.67 -19.27 6.74
CA ARG A 373 13.72 -20.74 6.88
C ARG A 373 12.87 -21.22 8.04
N ALA A 374 13.00 -20.60 9.21
CA ALA A 374 12.26 -21.00 10.40
C ALA A 374 10.74 -20.84 10.22
N ASN A 375 10.30 -19.72 9.68
CA ASN A 375 8.89 -19.44 9.43
C ASN A 375 8.28 -20.39 8.37
N LEU A 376 9.01 -20.66 7.29
CA LEU A 376 8.55 -21.57 6.24
C LEU A 376 8.55 -23.03 6.69
N VAL A 377 9.49 -23.46 7.55
CA VAL A 377 9.42 -24.81 8.16
C VAL A 377 8.13 -24.97 8.97
N VAL A 378 7.77 -23.97 9.77
CA VAL A 378 6.51 -24.03 10.55
C VAL A 378 5.29 -24.04 9.64
N LEU A 379 5.29 -23.24 8.56
CA LEU A 379 4.21 -23.27 7.57
C LEU A 379 4.09 -24.64 6.88
N LEU A 380 5.21 -25.30 6.56
CA LEU A 380 5.18 -26.63 5.95
C LEU A 380 4.52 -27.64 6.89
N GLN A 381 4.87 -27.60 8.17
CA GLN A 381 4.25 -28.49 9.15
C GLN A 381 2.75 -28.19 9.36
N VAL A 382 2.31 -26.93 9.20
CA VAL A 382 0.87 -26.59 9.14
C VAL A 382 0.21 -27.27 7.95
N MET A 383 0.87 -27.31 6.78
CA MET A 383 0.35 -27.98 5.60
C MET A 383 0.22 -29.50 5.82
N ASP A 384 1.24 -30.13 6.42
CA ASP A 384 1.23 -31.57 6.73
C ASP A 384 0.09 -31.94 7.72
N ASP A 385 -0.17 -31.10 8.72
CA ASP A 385 -1.27 -31.29 9.67
C ASP A 385 -2.66 -31.23 8.99
N LEU A 386 -2.80 -30.40 7.96
CA LEU A 386 -4.06 -30.26 7.22
C LEU A 386 -4.29 -31.42 6.26
N GLU A 387 -3.23 -32.01 5.71
CA GLU A 387 -3.33 -33.19 4.85
C GLU A 387 -3.60 -34.46 5.65
N SER A 388 -2.94 -34.63 6.80
CA SER A 388 -3.16 -35.79 7.69
C SER A 388 -4.57 -35.85 8.31
N LYS A 389 -5.27 -34.72 8.44
CA LYS A 389 -6.69 -34.68 8.87
C LYS A 389 -7.69 -35.04 7.77
N LYS A 390 -7.27 -35.02 6.50
CA LYS A 390 -8.11 -35.35 5.33
C LYS A 390 -7.99 -36.82 4.91
N ALA A 391 -6.88 -37.46 5.26
CA ALA A 391 -6.67 -38.91 5.14
C ALA A 391 -7.37 -39.64 6.30
#